data_AF-A0A8B9Z4T3-F1
#
_entry.id   AF-A0A8B9Z4T3-F1
#
_cell.length_a   1.000
_cell.length_b   1.000
_cell.length_c   1.000
_cell.angle_alpha   90.00
_cell.angle_beta   90.00
_cell.angle_gamma   90.00
#
_symmetry.space_group_name_H-M   'P 1'
#
loop_
_entity.id
_entity.type
_entity.pdbx_description
1 polymer ?
#
loop_
_entity_poly.entity_id
_entity_poly.type
_entity_poly.pdbx_seq_one_letter_code
_entity_poly.pdbx_strand_id
1 'polypeptide(L)'
;MQYLRESKFDVVFTDPIMMCGPIIAEYLSVPSVYFLRGFPCGMDSEATQCPNPPSYVPRLFLNNSDSMTFAQRVKNMLVHMLEFIYCKPVFAQFEELAYKIFQKKMTSTDLLSRGSVWLMRYDFVFEFPRPVMPNMVFIGGINCDQKKRLIQIISYPGKPKSLSDMRI
;
A
#
# COMPACT_ATOMS: atom_id res chain seq x y z
N MET A 1 -15.13 -23.30 6.98
CA MET A 1 -14.46 -22.54 8.06
C MET A 1 -13.85 -23.41 9.15
N GLN A 2 -14.50 -24.51 9.57
CA GLN A 2 -13.98 -25.37 10.64
C GLN A 2 -12.56 -25.93 10.38
N TYR A 3 -12.29 -26.42 9.16
CA TYR A 3 -10.96 -26.85 8.73
C TYR A 3 -9.86 -25.78 8.95
N LEU A 4 -10.15 -24.52 8.63
CA LEU A 4 -9.18 -23.42 8.78
C LEU A 4 -8.87 -23.14 10.26
N ARG A 5 -9.88 -23.23 11.13
CA ARG A 5 -9.72 -23.05 12.57
C ARG A 5 -8.93 -24.21 13.19
N GLU A 6 -9.17 -25.44 12.73
CA GLU A 6 -8.48 -26.64 13.20
C GLU A 6 -7.02 -26.71 12.73
N SER A 7 -6.71 -26.09 11.60
CA SER A 7 -5.36 -26.04 11.03
C SER A 7 -4.38 -25.13 11.80
N LYS A 8 -4.88 -24.28 12.72
CA LYS A 8 -4.06 -23.42 13.61
C LYS A 8 -2.99 -22.58 12.87
N PHE A 9 -3.40 -21.86 11.83
CA PHE A 9 -2.52 -20.89 11.17
C PHE A 9 -2.17 -19.73 12.10
N ASP A 10 -0.93 -19.23 12.01
CA ASP A 10 -0.46 -18.10 12.83
C ASP A 10 -0.64 -16.73 12.15
N VAL A 11 -0.79 -16.71 10.82
CA VAL A 11 -0.84 -15.47 10.02
C VAL A 11 -1.61 -15.65 8.73
N VAL A 12 -2.29 -14.59 8.28
CA VAL A 12 -2.91 -14.51 6.95
C VAL A 12 -2.08 -13.59 6.06
N PHE A 13 -1.47 -14.15 5.02
CA PHE A 13 -0.79 -13.39 3.97
C PHE A 13 -1.70 -13.23 2.76
N THR A 14 -2.03 -12.01 2.36
CA THR A 14 -3.08 -11.77 1.35
C THR A 14 -2.94 -10.44 0.62
N ASP A 15 -3.42 -10.36 -0.63
CA ASP A 15 -3.74 -9.07 -1.26
C ASP A 15 -5.15 -8.66 -0.79
N PRO A 16 -5.27 -7.58 -0.01
CA PRO A 16 -6.54 -7.22 0.62
C PRO A 16 -7.56 -6.58 -0.33
N ILE A 17 -7.28 -6.40 -1.63
CA ILE A 17 -8.19 -5.70 -2.56
C ILE A 17 -9.62 -6.30 -2.60
N MET A 18 -9.74 -7.61 -2.43
CA MET A 18 -11.03 -8.33 -2.41
C MET A 18 -11.63 -8.50 -1.01
N MET A 19 -11.04 -7.92 0.05
CA MET A 19 -11.46 -8.00 1.48
C MET A 19 -11.63 -9.40 2.10
N CYS A 20 -11.67 -10.49 1.33
CA CYS A 20 -11.81 -11.85 1.84
C CYS A 20 -10.67 -12.21 2.80
N GLY A 21 -9.43 -11.82 2.48
CA GLY A 21 -8.26 -12.03 3.33
C GLY A 21 -8.41 -11.34 4.71
N PRO A 22 -8.63 -10.02 4.77
CA PRO A 22 -8.96 -9.31 6.00
C PRO A 22 -10.12 -9.94 6.80
N ILE A 23 -11.21 -10.34 6.13
CA ILE A 23 -12.36 -11.00 6.77
C ILE A 23 -11.95 -12.36 7.38
N ILE A 24 -11.17 -13.16 6.67
CA ILE A 24 -10.68 -14.46 7.18
C ILE A 24 -9.74 -14.25 8.36
N ALA A 25 -8.85 -13.25 8.30
CA ALA A 25 -7.95 -12.92 9.39
C ALA A 25 -8.71 -12.52 10.67
N GLU A 26 -9.75 -11.69 10.53
CA GLU A 26 -10.63 -11.32 11.63
C GLU A 26 -11.41 -12.53 12.17
N TYR A 27 -11.87 -13.44 11.30
CA TYR A 27 -12.59 -14.65 11.71
C TYR A 27 -11.71 -15.64 12.49
N LEU A 28 -10.46 -15.80 12.08
CA LEU A 28 -9.50 -16.68 12.73
C LEU A 28 -8.82 -16.01 13.93
N SER A 29 -8.99 -14.70 14.12
CA SER A 29 -8.32 -13.89 15.14
C SER A 29 -6.80 -13.96 15.05
N VAL A 30 -6.26 -13.90 13.83
CA VAL A 30 -4.81 -13.97 13.54
C VAL A 30 -4.34 -12.70 12.84
N PRO A 31 -3.08 -12.28 13.02
CA PRO A 31 -2.53 -11.12 12.32
C PRO A 31 -2.58 -11.31 10.80
N SER A 32 -2.82 -10.21 10.09
CA SER A 32 -2.76 -10.18 8.63
C SER A 32 -1.56 -9.38 8.13
N VAL A 33 -0.94 -9.89 7.07
CA VAL A 33 0.12 -9.25 6.31
C VAL A 33 -0.41 -8.98 4.91
N TYR A 34 -0.50 -7.71 4.55
CA TYR A 34 -1.06 -7.28 3.29
C TYR A 34 0.01 -7.09 2.22
N PHE A 35 -0.25 -7.60 1.02
CA PHE A 35 0.64 -7.50 -0.13
C PHE A 35 -0.05 -6.79 -1.29
N LEU A 36 0.22 -5.51 -1.48
CA LEU A 36 -0.57 -4.64 -2.36
C LEU A 36 0.28 -3.51 -2.96
N ARG A 37 -0.14 -2.98 -4.12
CA ARG A 37 0.43 -1.74 -4.66
C ARG A 37 -0.23 -0.49 -4.06
N GLY A 38 -1.45 -0.59 -3.56
CA GLY A 38 -2.22 0.52 -3.03
C GLY A 38 -3.72 0.23 -3.19
N PHE A 39 -4.55 1.10 -2.62
CA PHE A 39 -6.00 1.00 -2.72
C PHE A 39 -6.58 2.17 -3.53
N PRO A 40 -7.66 1.95 -4.30
CA PRO A 40 -8.43 3.05 -4.83
C PRO A 40 -8.94 3.94 -3.68
N CYS A 41 -9.13 5.22 -3.98
CA CYS A 41 -9.65 6.22 -3.04
C CYS A 41 -8.79 6.48 -1.79
N GLY A 42 -7.57 5.94 -1.72
CA GLY A 42 -6.67 6.18 -0.60
C GLY A 42 -7.06 5.41 0.67
N MET A 43 -7.82 4.33 0.54
CA MET A 43 -8.26 3.51 1.66
C MET A 43 -7.10 2.87 2.43
N ASP A 44 -5.96 2.61 1.78
CA ASP A 44 -4.70 2.23 2.42
C ASP A 44 -4.25 3.29 3.44
N SER A 45 -4.37 4.55 3.06
CA SER A 45 -3.98 5.70 3.86
C SER A 45 -4.95 5.92 5.01
N GLU A 46 -6.25 5.78 4.75
CA GLU A 46 -7.30 5.90 5.76
C GLU A 46 -7.20 4.77 6.80
N ALA A 47 -7.03 3.53 6.36
CA ALA A 47 -6.91 2.36 7.24
C ALA A 47 -5.65 2.42 8.11
N THR A 48 -4.54 2.93 7.58
CA THR A 48 -3.28 3.10 8.31
C THR A 48 -3.19 4.44 9.05
N GLN A 49 -4.21 5.31 8.94
CA GLN A 49 -4.21 6.66 9.51
C GLN A 49 -3.04 7.54 9.01
N CYS A 50 -2.53 7.26 7.81
CA CYS A 50 -1.50 8.07 7.16
C CYS A 50 -2.12 9.33 6.54
N PRO A 51 -1.54 10.53 6.76
CA PRO A 51 -1.93 11.73 6.04
C PRO A 51 -1.80 11.57 4.51
N ASN A 52 -2.87 11.91 3.78
CA ASN A 52 -2.91 11.91 2.32
C ASN A 52 -3.53 13.22 1.79
N PRO A 53 -2.82 14.36 1.91
CA PRO A 53 -3.41 15.67 1.67
C PRO A 53 -3.51 16.01 0.17
N PRO A 54 -4.70 16.45 -0.30
CA PRO A 54 -4.93 16.76 -1.72
C PRO A 54 -4.28 18.09 -2.17
N SER A 55 -3.60 18.81 -1.28
CA SER A 55 -2.90 20.05 -1.62
C SER A 55 -1.59 19.82 -2.39
N TYR A 56 -0.96 18.66 -2.21
CA TYR A 56 0.29 18.28 -2.89
C TYR A 56 0.35 16.81 -3.31
N VAL A 57 -0.52 15.94 -2.79
CA VAL A 57 -0.64 14.57 -3.30
C VAL A 57 -1.72 14.53 -4.38
N PRO A 58 -1.38 14.31 -5.66
CA PRO A 58 -2.35 14.25 -6.73
C PRO A 58 -3.19 12.97 -6.64
N ARG A 59 -4.50 13.10 -6.87
CA ARG A 59 -5.42 11.97 -6.95
C ARG A 59 -5.23 11.23 -8.27
N LEU A 60 -5.58 9.95 -8.26
CA LEU A 60 -5.53 9.11 -9.44
C LEU A 60 -6.38 9.72 -10.58
N PHE A 61 -5.95 9.51 -11.82
CA PHE A 61 -6.59 10.00 -13.05
C PHE A 61 -6.52 11.51 -13.35
N LEU A 62 -5.96 12.34 -12.45
CA LEU A 62 -5.84 13.79 -12.69
C LEU A 62 -4.58 14.24 -13.44
N ASN A 63 -3.64 13.32 -13.72
CA ASN A 63 -2.35 13.57 -14.36
C ASN A 63 -1.65 14.85 -13.87
N ASN A 64 -1.67 15.07 -12.56
CA ASN A 64 -1.01 16.18 -11.88
C ASN A 64 0.33 15.70 -11.29
N SER A 65 1.30 16.61 -11.11
CA SER A 65 2.51 16.35 -10.31
C SER A 65 2.30 16.79 -8.86
N ASP A 66 3.36 16.68 -8.05
CA ASP A 66 3.48 17.27 -6.71
C ASP A 66 3.49 18.82 -6.73
N SER A 67 3.90 19.41 -7.85
CA SER A 67 3.87 20.86 -8.06
C SER A 67 2.60 21.30 -8.80
N MET A 68 1.50 21.43 -8.05
CA MET A 68 0.20 21.89 -8.56
C MET A 68 -0.03 23.40 -8.40
N THR A 69 -0.57 24.04 -9.44
CA THR A 69 -1.18 25.38 -9.38
C THR A 69 -2.43 25.39 -8.49
N PHE A 70 -2.90 26.57 -8.08
CA PHE A 70 -4.10 26.70 -7.27
C PHE A 70 -5.33 26.01 -7.91
N ALA A 71 -5.57 26.23 -9.21
CA ALA A 71 -6.69 25.61 -9.92
C ALA A 71 -6.58 24.07 -9.94
N GLN A 72 -5.37 23.53 -10.13
CA GLN A 72 -5.13 22.08 -10.07
C GLN A 72 -5.40 21.53 -8.67
N ARG A 73 -5.01 22.24 -7.59
CA ARG A 73 -5.29 21.85 -6.21
C ARG A 73 -6.79 21.84 -5.92
N VAL A 74 -7.52 22.86 -6.38
CA VAL A 74 -8.98 22.91 -6.26
C VAL A 74 -9.63 21.72 -6.98
N LYS A 75 -9.21 21.45 -8.22
CA LYS A 75 -9.69 20.28 -8.98
C LYS A 75 -9.35 18.96 -8.27
N ASN A 76 -8.13 18.84 -7.72
CA ASN A 76 -7.67 17.67 -6.99
C ASN A 76 -8.52 17.42 -5.73
N MET A 77 -8.84 18.47 -4.99
CA MET A 77 -9.73 18.42 -3.84
C MET A 77 -11.16 18.03 -4.24
N LEU A 78 -11.70 18.59 -5.34
CA LEU A 78 -13.03 18.22 -5.83
C LEU A 78 -13.09 16.73 -6.19
N VAL A 79 -12.08 16.21 -6.90
CA VAL A 79 -12.02 14.77 -7.19
C VAL A 79 -11.94 13.98 -5.91
N HIS A 80 -11.08 14.35 -4.95
CA HIS A 80 -10.97 13.69 -3.65
C HIS A 80 -12.32 13.55 -2.94
N MET A 81 -13.15 14.59 -2.95
CA MET A 81 -14.49 14.54 -2.36
C MET A 81 -15.43 13.60 -3.11
N LEU A 82 -15.32 13.52 -4.44
CA LEU A 82 -16.12 12.61 -5.28
C LEU A 82 -15.74 11.14 -5.05
N GLU A 83 -14.51 10.84 -4.62
CA GLU A 83 -14.04 9.48 -4.32
C GLU A 83 -14.86 8.79 -3.26
N PHE A 84 -15.27 9.53 -2.24
CA PHE A 84 -16.14 9.00 -1.20
C PHE A 84 -17.47 8.48 -1.76
N ILE A 85 -17.96 9.07 -2.85
CA ILE A 85 -19.23 8.68 -3.48
C ILE A 85 -19.02 7.44 -4.37
N TYR A 86 -17.98 7.44 -5.22
CA TYR A 86 -17.81 6.35 -6.18
C TYR A 86 -17.15 5.09 -5.59
N CYS A 87 -16.35 5.20 -4.52
CA CYS A 87 -15.73 4.01 -3.90
C CYS A 87 -16.63 3.27 -2.93
N LYS A 88 -17.58 3.95 -2.26
CA LYS A 88 -18.49 3.31 -1.31
C LYS A 88 -19.20 2.06 -1.86
N PRO A 89 -19.80 2.09 -3.07
CA PRO A 89 -20.48 0.92 -3.62
C PRO A 89 -19.57 -0.30 -3.81
N VAL A 90 -18.29 -0.08 -4.13
CA VAL A 90 -17.31 -1.16 -4.36
C VAL A 90 -17.12 -2.00 -3.10
N PHE A 91 -17.11 -1.33 -1.94
CA PHE A 91 -16.81 -1.93 -0.64
C PHE A 91 -18.04 -2.39 0.14
N ALA A 92 -19.22 -1.85 -0.16
CA ALA A 92 -20.47 -2.15 0.54
C ALA A 92 -20.80 -3.66 0.56
N GLN A 93 -20.52 -4.39 -0.52
CA GLN A 93 -20.74 -5.84 -0.60
C GLN A 93 -19.90 -6.62 0.43
N PHE A 94 -18.69 -6.16 0.71
CA PHE A 94 -17.79 -6.80 1.67
C PHE A 94 -18.18 -6.45 3.10
N GLU A 95 -18.65 -5.23 3.34
CA GLU A 95 -19.21 -4.83 4.63
C GLU A 95 -20.47 -5.63 4.98
N GLU A 96 -21.35 -5.89 3.99
CA GLU A 96 -22.52 -6.74 4.17
C GLU A 96 -22.12 -8.19 4.49
N LEU A 97 -21.12 -8.73 3.80
CA LEU A 97 -20.58 -10.06 4.07
C LEU A 97 -19.98 -10.14 5.48
N ALA A 98 -19.18 -9.15 5.87
CA ALA A 98 -18.61 -9.05 7.21
C ALA A 98 -19.71 -8.98 8.27
N TYR A 99 -20.77 -8.20 8.03
CA TYR A 99 -21.93 -8.15 8.92
C TYR A 99 -22.61 -9.52 9.07
N LYS A 100 -22.81 -10.27 7.98
CA LYS A 100 -23.39 -11.62 8.03
C LYS A 100 -22.55 -12.61 8.84
N ILE A 101 -21.23 -12.52 8.73
CA ILE A 101 -20.29 -13.43 9.42
C ILE A 101 -20.15 -13.07 10.90
N PHE A 102 -19.93 -11.79 11.21
CA PHE A 102 -19.59 -11.33 12.55
C PHE A 102 -20.80 -10.85 13.37
N GLN A 103 -21.95 -10.65 12.72
CA GLN A 103 -23.14 -10.03 13.33
C GLN A 103 -22.83 -8.66 13.97
N LYS A 104 -21.83 -7.96 13.42
CA LYS A 104 -21.35 -6.67 13.89
C LYS A 104 -21.12 -5.76 12.69
N LYS A 105 -21.55 -4.50 12.80
CA LYS A 105 -21.28 -3.47 11.79
C LYS A 105 -19.79 -3.15 11.80
N MET A 106 -19.12 -3.42 10.68
CA MET A 106 -17.72 -3.08 10.44
C MET A 106 -17.61 -2.44 9.06
N THR A 107 -16.84 -1.37 8.95
CA THR A 107 -16.50 -0.78 7.66
C THR A 107 -15.29 -1.51 7.04
N SER A 108 -15.08 -1.34 5.73
CA SER A 108 -13.90 -1.90 5.07
C SER A 108 -12.61 -1.28 5.62
N THR A 109 -12.63 0.01 5.97
CA THR A 109 -11.54 0.69 6.65
C THR A 109 -11.25 0.04 8.02
N ASP A 110 -12.28 -0.35 8.79
CA ASP A 110 -12.12 -1.03 10.09
C ASP A 110 -11.50 -2.42 9.96
N LEU A 111 -11.81 -3.15 8.90
CA LEU A 111 -11.21 -4.46 8.63
C LEU A 111 -9.74 -4.32 8.21
N LEU A 112 -9.45 -3.33 7.37
CA LEU A 112 -8.10 -3.06 6.91
C LEU A 112 -7.20 -2.49 8.00
N SER A 113 -7.71 -1.67 8.91
CA SER A 113 -6.92 -1.07 10.00
C SER A 113 -6.32 -2.12 10.94
N ARG A 114 -6.83 -3.36 10.92
CA ARG A 114 -6.30 -4.52 11.65
C ARG A 114 -5.07 -5.16 11.01
N GLY A 115 -4.67 -4.70 9.83
CA GLY A 115 -3.46 -5.12 9.13
C GLY A 115 -2.22 -4.89 9.97
N SER A 116 -1.51 -5.97 10.31
CA SER A 116 -0.31 -5.89 11.13
C SER A 116 0.88 -5.34 10.35
N VAL A 117 1.07 -5.80 9.10
CA VAL A 117 2.14 -5.33 8.21
C VAL A 117 1.59 -5.09 6.81
N TRP A 118 2.02 -4.00 6.18
CA TRP A 118 1.64 -3.61 4.82
C TRP A 118 2.87 -3.66 3.92
N LEU A 119 2.98 -4.71 3.12
CA LEU A 119 4.02 -4.85 2.10
C LEU A 119 3.59 -4.13 0.82
N MET A 120 4.13 -2.93 0.63
CA MET A 120 3.82 -2.04 -0.48
C MET A 120 4.65 -2.44 -1.70
N ARG A 121 4.00 -2.89 -2.78
CA ARG A 121 4.60 -3.39 -4.03
C ARG A 121 5.13 -2.27 -4.94
N TYR A 122 5.82 -1.32 -4.35
CA TYR A 122 6.45 -0.19 -5.01
C TYR A 122 7.60 0.34 -4.16
N ASP A 123 8.47 1.13 -4.79
CA ASP A 123 9.52 1.88 -4.10
C ASP A 123 9.05 3.31 -3.88
N PHE A 124 9.42 3.91 -2.74
CA PHE A 124 9.05 5.27 -2.38
C PHE A 124 9.54 6.31 -3.40
N VAL A 125 10.58 6.00 -4.18
CA VAL A 125 11.11 6.87 -5.26
C VAL A 125 10.07 7.14 -6.35
N PHE A 126 9.10 6.25 -6.57
CA PHE A 126 8.08 6.39 -7.61
C PHE A 126 6.76 6.98 -7.11
N GLU A 127 6.66 7.30 -5.82
CA GLU A 127 5.44 7.82 -5.22
C GLU A 127 5.64 9.24 -4.70
N PHE A 128 4.54 9.98 -4.60
CA PHE A 128 4.57 11.33 -4.07
C PHE A 128 4.91 11.32 -2.57
N PRO A 129 5.72 12.29 -2.09
CA PRO A 129 6.17 12.31 -0.71
C PRO A 129 4.99 12.50 0.23
N ARG A 130 4.71 11.48 1.05
CA ARG A 130 3.67 11.52 2.08
C ARG A 130 4.11 10.68 3.28
N PRO A 131 3.69 11.01 4.50
CA PRO A 131 4.01 10.19 5.67
C PRO A 131 3.43 8.78 5.53
N VAL A 132 4.17 7.79 6.05
CA VAL A 132 3.73 6.39 6.13
C VAL A 132 3.98 5.83 7.52
N MET A 133 3.19 4.83 7.91
CA MET A 133 3.35 4.18 9.21
C MET A 133 4.55 3.22 9.23
N PRO A 134 5.18 2.99 10.40
CA PRO A 134 6.33 2.08 10.52
C PRO A 134 6.04 0.63 10.10
N ASN A 135 4.78 0.20 10.12
CA ASN A 135 4.36 -1.13 9.68
C ASN A 135 4.12 -1.23 8.17
N MET A 136 4.33 -0.15 7.41
CA MET A 136 4.31 -0.13 5.94
C MET A 136 5.74 -0.28 5.40
N VAL A 137 6.00 -1.40 4.73
CA VAL A 137 7.31 -1.76 4.20
C VAL A 137 7.27 -1.73 2.68
N PHE A 138 8.11 -0.90 2.07
CA PHE A 138 8.25 -0.83 0.62
C PHE A 138 9.11 -1.98 0.10
N ILE A 139 8.52 -2.81 -0.75
CA ILE A 139 9.16 -3.96 -1.37
C ILE A 139 9.20 -3.78 -2.89
N GLY A 140 9.61 -2.60 -3.34
CA GLY A 140 9.92 -2.34 -4.75
C GLY A 140 11.02 -3.26 -5.27
N GLY A 141 11.01 -3.56 -6.57
CA GLY A 141 12.08 -4.35 -7.20
C GLY A 141 12.07 -5.85 -6.93
N ILE A 142 11.05 -6.39 -6.24
CA ILE A 142 10.91 -7.84 -5.97
C ILE A 142 10.83 -8.71 -7.24
N ASN A 143 10.45 -8.12 -8.38
CA ASN A 143 10.38 -8.82 -9.66
C ASN A 143 11.72 -8.85 -10.41
N CYS A 144 12.76 -8.18 -9.90
CA CYS A 144 14.08 -8.22 -10.51
C CYS A 144 14.77 -9.55 -10.16
N ASP A 145 15.32 -10.22 -11.17
CA ASP A 145 16.20 -11.37 -10.97
C ASP A 145 17.44 -10.96 -10.17
N GLN A 146 18.13 -11.93 -9.56
CA GLN A 146 19.36 -11.68 -8.81
C GLN A 146 20.30 -10.81 -9.65
N LYS A 147 20.72 -9.66 -9.08
CA LYS A 147 21.67 -8.77 -9.74
C LYS A 147 22.92 -9.57 -10.09
N LYS A 148 23.14 -9.82 -11.39
CA LYS A 148 24.47 -10.13 -11.90
C LYS A 148 25.39 -9.02 -11.40
N ARG A 149 26.57 -9.37 -10.85
CA ARG A 149 27.55 -8.36 -10.41
C ARG A 149 27.74 -7.39 -11.55
N LEU A 150 27.50 -6.11 -11.29
CA LEU A 150 27.84 -5.05 -12.23
C LEU A 150 29.33 -5.21 -12.50
N ILE A 151 29.67 -5.59 -13.73
CA ILE A 151 31.05 -5.60 -14.18
C ILE A 151 31.49 -4.13 -14.10
N GLN A 152 32.32 -3.78 -13.12
CA GLN A 152 32.92 -2.45 -12.97
C GLN A 152 33.97 -2.18 -14.07
N ILE A 153 33.65 -2.52 -15.32
CA ILE A 153 34.53 -2.29 -16.47
C ILE A 153 33.81 -1.30 -17.39
N ILE A 154 33.82 -0.04 -16.96
CA ILE A 154 34.40 0.97 -17.82
C ILE A 154 35.59 1.52 -17.04
N SER A 155 36.67 0.74 -17.02
CA SER A 155 37.99 1.24 -16.68
C SER A 155 38.36 2.25 -17.76
N TYR A 156 37.97 3.51 -17.59
CA TYR A 156 38.64 4.59 -18.28
C TYR A 156 40.13 4.47 -17.93
N PRO A 157 41.05 4.47 -18.91
CA PRO A 157 42.47 4.38 -18.61
C PRO A 157 42.84 5.56 -17.71
N GLY A 158 43.20 5.26 -16.45
CA GLY A 158 43.69 6.25 -15.48
C GLY A 158 42.82 6.56 -14.26
N LYS A 159 41.71 5.87 -13.97
CA LYS A 159 40.97 6.04 -12.71
C LYS A 159 40.97 4.80 -11.79
N PRO A 160 41.11 4.98 -10.46
CA PRO A 160 41.17 3.89 -9.50
C PRO A 160 39.88 3.08 -9.48
N LYS A 161 40.02 1.76 -9.33
CA LYS A 161 38.98 0.76 -9.54
C LYS A 161 38.11 0.49 -8.31
N SER A 162 38.39 1.10 -7.16
CA SER A 162 37.56 0.98 -5.97
C SER A 162 37.70 2.17 -5.02
N LEU A 163 36.70 2.39 -4.17
CA LEU A 163 36.75 3.41 -3.11
C LEU A 163 37.86 3.15 -2.08
N SER A 164 38.34 1.90 -1.94
CA SER A 164 39.45 1.54 -1.06
C SER A 164 40.83 1.91 -1.62
N ASP A 165 40.92 2.27 -2.90
CA ASP A 165 42.16 2.72 -3.53
C ASP A 165 42.38 4.25 -3.40
N MET A 166 41.43 4.96 -2.80
CA MET A 166 41.53 6.40 -2.54
C MET A 166 42.22 6.61 -1.19
N ARG A 167 43.55 6.55 -1.19
CA ARG A 167 44.38 6.86 -0.02
C ARG A 167 44.23 8.36 0.28
N ILE A 168 43.72 8.71 1.46
CA ILE A 168 43.76 10.08 2.02
C ILE A 168 45.22 10.45 2.27
#